data_AF-A0A358SJD6-F1
#
_entry.id   AF-A0A358SJD6-F1
#
_cell.length_a   1.000
_cell.length_b   1.000
_cell.length_c   1.000
_cell.angle_alpha   90.00
_cell.angle_beta   90.00
_cell.angle_gamma   90.00
#
_symmetry.space_group_name_H-M   'P 1'
#
loop_
_entity.id
_entity.type
_entity.pdbx_description
1 polymer ?
#
loop_
_entity_poly.entity_id
_entity_poly.type
_entity_poly.pdbx_seq_one_letter_code
_entity_poly.pdbx_strand_id
1 'polypeptide(L)'
;MRPLLEALAETQEAARAARAALLAAAGAAEPGQAMLAGQGSGEATSRAESAERQAAGLQHLIARESELPALAAGLAERQAAAAAAMSRASSLERARQELPGRIAVADTALAEARTAAAGLAAAGQQLRALETRAEAAGRLAALELTLAEQDAAMREAIDTHQRLEYEYQQAMEARLGNMAAELAASLADGAACPVCGSPGHPALAHPRDDAVSAEEVEQARAQRDAAQAAREQAEAA
;
A
#
# COMPACT_ATOMS: atom_id res chain seq x y z
N MET A 1 -49.87 52.60 -31.31
CA MET A 1 -49.99 52.37 -32.77
C MET A 1 -51.02 51.28 -32.94
N ARG A 2 -52.09 51.53 -33.70
CA ARG A 2 -53.17 50.57 -33.90
C ARG A 2 -52.76 49.54 -34.97
N PRO A 3 -52.92 48.22 -34.76
CA PRO A 3 -52.51 47.21 -35.72
C PRO A 3 -53.32 47.31 -37.03
N LEU A 4 -52.67 47.11 -38.19
CA LEU A 4 -53.32 47.19 -39.50
C LEU A 4 -54.37 46.08 -39.67
N LEU A 5 -54.16 44.91 -39.07
CA LEU A 5 -55.12 43.81 -38.98
C LEU A 5 -56.40 44.20 -38.22
N GLU A 6 -56.28 44.97 -37.15
CA GLU A 6 -57.43 45.46 -36.36
C GLU A 6 -58.19 46.54 -37.14
N ALA A 7 -57.47 47.47 -37.76
CA ALA A 7 -58.07 48.46 -38.65
C ALA A 7 -58.74 47.81 -39.89
N LEU A 8 -58.17 46.73 -40.43
CA LEU A 8 -58.76 45.95 -41.51
C LEU A 8 -60.04 45.24 -41.08
N ALA A 9 -60.05 44.62 -39.90
CA ALA A 9 -61.22 43.91 -39.39
C ALA A 9 -62.41 44.88 -39.21
N GLU A 10 -62.18 46.04 -38.62
CA GLU A 10 -63.22 47.06 -38.44
C GLU A 10 -63.73 47.66 -39.75
N THR A 11 -62.83 47.93 -40.69
CA THR A 11 -63.24 48.45 -42.01
C THR A 11 -64.03 47.41 -42.80
N GLN A 12 -63.69 46.13 -42.69
CA GLN A 12 -64.49 45.03 -43.27
C GLN A 12 -65.85 44.88 -42.59
N GLU A 13 -65.94 45.00 -41.26
CA GLU A 13 -67.22 44.97 -40.55
C GLU A 13 -68.11 46.17 -40.90
N ALA A 14 -67.55 47.37 -40.95
CA ALA A 14 -68.26 48.57 -41.38
C ALA A 14 -68.78 48.44 -42.82
N ALA A 15 -67.97 47.89 -43.73
CA ALA A 15 -68.38 47.61 -45.11
C ALA A 15 -69.48 46.54 -45.18
N ARG A 16 -69.40 45.46 -44.39
CA ARG A 16 -70.45 44.43 -44.31
C ARG A 16 -71.75 45.00 -43.75
N ALA A 17 -71.70 45.82 -42.70
CA ALA A 17 -72.86 46.48 -42.10
C ALA A 17 -73.52 47.46 -43.08
N ALA A 18 -72.73 48.28 -43.78
CA ALA A 18 -73.22 49.18 -44.82
C ALA A 18 -73.90 48.41 -45.97
N ARG A 19 -73.30 47.29 -46.42
CA ARG A 19 -73.88 46.42 -47.46
C ARG A 19 -75.17 45.75 -47.00
N ALA A 20 -75.24 45.28 -45.75
CA ALA A 20 -76.45 44.68 -45.19
C ALA A 20 -77.58 45.72 -45.07
N ALA A 21 -77.27 46.95 -44.64
CA ALA A 21 -78.23 48.05 -44.58
C ALA A 21 -78.76 48.44 -45.97
N LEU A 22 -77.90 48.46 -47.00
CA LEU A 22 -78.29 48.69 -48.40
C LEU A 22 -79.21 47.59 -48.94
N LEU A 23 -78.90 46.32 -48.69
CA LEU A 23 -79.73 45.18 -49.11
C LEU A 23 -81.09 45.17 -48.40
N ALA A 24 -81.14 45.52 -47.11
CA ALA A 24 -82.37 45.66 -46.35
C ALA A 24 -83.25 46.82 -46.88
N ALA A 25 -82.64 47.95 -47.25
CA ALA A 25 -83.34 49.06 -47.88
C ALA A 25 -83.87 48.71 -49.28
N ALA A 26 -83.15 47.89 -50.05
CA ALA A 26 -83.57 47.43 -51.37
C ALA A 26 -84.68 46.36 -51.33
N GLY A 27 -84.81 45.60 -50.24
CA GLY A 27 -85.85 44.58 -50.07
C GLY A 27 -87.21 45.09 -49.55
N ALA A 28 -87.28 46.33 -49.05
CA ALA A 28 -88.46 46.88 -48.37
C ALA A 28 -89.17 48.05 -49.09
N ALA A 29 -88.66 48.53 -50.24
CA ALA A 29 -89.20 49.70 -50.92
C ALA A 29 -89.34 49.51 -52.44
N GLU A 30 -90.46 50.00 -53.00
CA GLU A 30 -90.64 50.21 -54.45
C GLU A 30 -89.56 51.17 -54.98
N PRO A 31 -88.86 50.84 -56.09
CA PRO A 31 -87.72 51.63 -56.57
C PRO A 31 -88.16 53.00 -57.12
N GLY A 32 -87.69 54.09 -56.49
CA GLY A 32 -87.94 55.46 -56.95
C GLY A 32 -87.22 55.79 -58.28
N GLN A 33 -87.73 56.78 -59.04
CA GLN A 33 -87.21 57.17 -60.37
C GLN A 33 -85.69 57.45 -60.43
N ALA A 34 -85.07 57.92 -59.35
CA ALA A 34 -83.62 58.13 -59.28
C ALA A 34 -82.81 56.83 -59.11
N MET A 35 -83.38 55.79 -58.49
CA MET A 35 -82.81 54.43 -58.46
C MET A 35 -82.88 53.78 -59.85
N LEU A 36 -84.00 53.95 -60.56
CA LEU A 36 -84.17 53.47 -61.93
C LEU A 36 -83.30 54.22 -62.95
N ALA A 37 -82.87 55.45 -62.66
CA ALA A 37 -82.01 56.28 -63.50
C ALA A 37 -80.49 56.06 -63.28
N GLY A 38 -80.08 55.23 -62.32
CA GLY A 38 -78.68 54.84 -62.13
C GLY A 38 -77.71 55.95 -61.68
N GLN A 39 -78.20 57.10 -61.23
CA GLN A 39 -77.34 58.27 -60.95
C GLN A 39 -76.69 58.28 -59.55
N GLY A 40 -77.27 57.60 -58.56
CA GLY A 40 -76.67 57.47 -57.21
C GLY A 40 -75.64 56.34 -57.08
N SER A 41 -75.59 55.41 -58.04
CA SER A 41 -74.69 54.24 -58.00
C SER A 41 -73.29 54.54 -58.52
N GLY A 42 -73.11 55.48 -59.46
CA GLY A 42 -71.82 55.77 -60.07
C GLY A 42 -70.75 56.29 -59.08
N GLU A 43 -71.09 57.29 -58.28
CA GLU A 43 -70.19 57.84 -57.25
C GLU A 43 -69.91 56.84 -56.13
N ALA A 44 -70.91 56.06 -55.73
CA ALA A 44 -70.75 55.00 -54.74
C ALA A 44 -69.79 53.90 -55.24
N THR A 45 -69.95 53.47 -56.50
CA THR A 45 -69.06 52.49 -57.15
C THR A 45 -67.63 53.02 -57.29
N SER A 46 -67.44 54.28 -57.71
CA SER A 46 -66.10 54.87 -57.84
C SER A 46 -65.36 54.95 -56.49
N ARG A 47 -66.07 55.32 -55.41
CA ARG A 47 -65.50 55.29 -54.06
C ARG A 47 -65.17 53.86 -53.62
N ALA A 48 -66.01 52.88 -53.94
CA ALA A 48 -65.75 51.47 -53.64
C ALA A 48 -64.51 50.94 -54.38
N GLU A 49 -64.37 51.20 -55.68
CA GLU A 49 -63.19 50.80 -56.46
C GLU A 49 -61.90 51.48 -55.96
N SER A 50 -61.98 52.75 -55.57
CA SER A 50 -60.84 53.48 -54.98
C SER A 50 -60.43 52.85 -53.65
N ALA A 51 -61.41 52.53 -52.79
CA ALA A 51 -61.16 51.84 -51.53
C ALA A 51 -60.60 50.42 -51.73
N GLU A 52 -61.07 49.68 -52.73
CA GLU A 52 -60.55 48.35 -53.08
C GLU A 52 -59.10 48.40 -53.57
N ARG A 53 -58.75 49.37 -54.42
CA ARG A 53 -57.36 49.59 -54.86
C ARG A 53 -56.45 49.95 -53.69
N GLN A 54 -56.92 50.80 -52.78
CA GLN A 54 -56.18 51.14 -51.56
C GLN A 54 -56.01 49.92 -50.65
N ALA A 55 -57.07 49.12 -50.46
CA ALA A 55 -57.01 47.88 -49.69
C ALA A 55 -56.03 46.88 -50.30
N ALA A 56 -56.05 46.69 -51.63
CA ALA A 56 -55.11 45.85 -52.35
C ALA A 56 -53.65 46.33 -52.19
N GLY A 57 -53.43 47.64 -52.24
CA GLY A 57 -52.13 48.26 -51.98
C GLY A 57 -51.59 47.95 -50.57
N LEU A 58 -52.45 47.74 -49.58
CA LEU A 58 -52.08 47.47 -48.18
C LEU A 58 -51.99 45.97 -47.82
N GLN A 59 -52.44 45.06 -48.68
CA GLN A 59 -52.44 43.60 -48.41
C GLN A 59 -51.05 43.06 -48.07
N HIS A 60 -49.99 43.56 -48.73
CA HIS A 60 -48.61 43.14 -48.45
C HIS A 60 -48.14 43.54 -47.04
N LEU A 61 -48.62 44.68 -46.52
CA LEU A 61 -48.31 45.14 -45.16
C LEU A 61 -49.05 44.31 -44.12
N ILE A 62 -50.31 43.95 -44.40
CA ILE A 62 -51.10 43.05 -43.55
C ILE A 62 -50.44 41.66 -43.45
N ALA A 63 -49.95 41.12 -44.57
CA ALA A 63 -49.21 39.85 -44.58
C ALA A 63 -47.88 39.94 -43.79
N ARG A 64 -47.20 41.09 -43.83
CA ARG A 64 -46.00 41.30 -43.00
C ARG A 64 -46.32 41.45 -41.53
N GLU A 65 -47.42 42.09 -41.19
CA GLU A 65 -47.88 42.22 -39.81
C GLU A 65 -48.30 40.87 -39.22
N SER A 66 -48.93 40.00 -40.02
CA SER A 66 -49.32 38.65 -39.57
C SER A 66 -48.12 37.72 -39.34
N GLU A 67 -46.96 37.99 -39.94
CA GLU A 67 -45.70 37.28 -39.67
C GLU A 67 -45.00 37.73 -38.38
N LEU A 68 -45.28 38.95 -37.88
CA LEU A 68 -44.59 39.52 -36.71
C LEU A 68 -44.68 38.66 -35.44
N PRO A 69 -45.83 38.05 -35.07
CA PRO A 69 -45.91 37.19 -33.89
C PRO A 69 -44.96 35.98 -33.97
N ALA A 70 -44.83 35.37 -35.15
CA ALA A 70 -43.94 34.23 -35.37
C ALA A 70 -42.47 34.66 -35.27
N LEU A 71 -42.12 35.81 -35.85
CA LEU A 71 -40.76 36.38 -35.73
C LEU A 71 -40.43 36.75 -34.28
N ALA A 72 -41.39 37.33 -33.53
CA ALA A 72 -41.24 37.65 -32.12
C ALA A 72 -41.04 36.40 -31.27
N ALA A 73 -41.83 35.34 -31.50
CA ALA A 73 -41.66 34.06 -30.84
C ALA A 73 -40.29 33.42 -31.13
N GLY A 74 -39.85 33.43 -32.40
CA GLY A 74 -38.53 32.91 -32.78
C GLY A 74 -37.38 33.72 -32.20
N LEU A 75 -37.52 35.05 -32.05
CA LEU A 75 -36.55 35.88 -31.35
C LEU A 75 -36.49 35.52 -29.86
N ALA A 76 -37.64 35.38 -29.21
CA ALA A 76 -37.71 35.02 -27.79
C ALA A 76 -37.08 33.65 -27.52
N GLU A 77 -37.33 32.65 -28.37
CA GLU A 77 -36.71 31.32 -28.27
C GLU A 77 -35.19 31.39 -28.41
N ARG A 78 -34.68 32.12 -29.41
CA ARG A 78 -33.23 32.31 -29.61
C ARG A 78 -32.58 33.07 -28.47
N GLN A 79 -33.26 34.06 -27.90
CA GLN A 79 -32.78 34.78 -26.72
C GLN A 79 -32.69 33.85 -25.50
N ALA A 80 -33.70 33.00 -25.27
CA ALA A 80 -33.66 32.00 -24.21
C ALA A 80 -32.53 30.98 -24.42
N ALA A 81 -32.35 30.48 -25.65
CA ALA A 81 -31.27 29.57 -25.99
C ALA A 81 -29.88 30.20 -25.79
N ALA A 82 -29.71 31.47 -26.19
CA ALA A 82 -28.47 32.22 -26.00
C ALA A 82 -28.15 32.41 -24.51
N ALA A 83 -29.15 32.77 -23.69
CA ALA A 83 -28.98 32.90 -22.24
C ALA A 83 -28.56 31.56 -21.60
N ALA A 84 -29.19 30.45 -21.99
CA ALA A 84 -28.83 29.11 -21.51
C ALA A 84 -27.42 28.68 -21.95
N ALA A 85 -27.04 28.97 -23.19
CA ALA A 85 -25.69 28.71 -23.69
C ALA A 85 -24.63 29.52 -22.92
N MET A 86 -24.90 30.79 -22.64
CA MET A 86 -23.99 31.65 -21.90
C MET A 86 -23.82 31.21 -20.44
N SER A 87 -24.90 30.78 -19.78
CA SER A 87 -24.84 30.19 -18.44
C SER A 87 -23.98 28.92 -18.40
N ARG A 88 -24.18 28.01 -19.37
CA ARG A 88 -23.35 26.80 -19.50
C ARG A 88 -21.88 27.13 -19.76
N ALA A 89 -21.59 28.06 -20.66
CA ALA A 89 -20.22 28.50 -20.96
C ALA A 89 -19.53 29.07 -19.72
N SER A 90 -20.22 29.91 -18.94
CA SER A 90 -19.67 30.46 -17.69
C SER A 90 -19.37 29.38 -16.64
N SER A 91 -20.22 28.35 -16.56
CA SER A 91 -20.02 27.23 -15.62
C SER A 91 -18.83 26.37 -16.02
N LEU A 92 -18.67 26.10 -17.33
CA LEU A 92 -17.52 25.37 -17.85
C LEU A 92 -16.22 26.16 -17.68
N GLU A 93 -16.25 27.48 -17.90
CA GLU A 93 -15.07 28.32 -17.71
C GLU A 93 -14.64 28.36 -16.24
N ARG A 94 -15.60 28.44 -15.30
CA ARG A 94 -15.30 28.32 -13.86
C ARG A 94 -14.65 26.97 -13.54
N ALA A 95 -15.23 25.87 -14.02
CA ALA A 95 -14.66 24.54 -13.81
C ALA A 95 -13.24 24.43 -14.42
N ARG A 96 -13.02 25.01 -15.61
CA ARG A 96 -11.70 25.05 -16.27
C ARG A 96 -10.69 25.85 -15.45
N GLN A 97 -11.09 26.94 -14.82
CA GLN A 97 -10.23 27.75 -13.97
C GLN A 97 -9.87 27.06 -12.64
N GLU A 98 -10.75 26.20 -12.12
CA GLU A 98 -10.50 25.44 -10.89
C GLU A 98 -9.61 24.19 -11.10
N LEU A 99 -9.64 23.59 -12.30
CA LEU A 99 -8.89 22.36 -12.61
C LEU A 99 -7.37 22.45 -12.34
N PRO A 100 -6.64 23.51 -12.76
CA PRO A 100 -5.22 23.64 -12.46
C PRO A 100 -4.91 23.61 -10.96
N GLY A 101 -5.74 24.24 -10.12
CA GLY A 101 -5.58 24.20 -8.67
C GLY A 101 -5.77 22.78 -8.11
N ARG A 102 -6.76 22.05 -8.61
CA ARG A 102 -6.99 20.64 -8.23
C ARG A 102 -5.85 19.72 -8.65
N ILE A 103 -5.28 19.94 -9.83
CA ILE A 103 -4.11 19.19 -10.32
C ILE A 103 -2.91 19.48 -9.42
N ALA A 104 -2.62 20.75 -9.10
CA ALA A 104 -1.50 21.11 -8.24
C ALA A 104 -1.58 20.48 -6.83
N VAL A 105 -2.79 20.44 -6.25
CA VAL A 105 -3.03 19.76 -4.96
C VAL A 105 -2.78 18.26 -5.08
N ALA A 106 -3.28 17.61 -6.14
CA ALA A 106 -3.06 16.19 -6.37
C ALA A 106 -1.58 15.85 -6.61
N ASP A 107 -0.85 16.68 -7.35
CA ASP A 107 0.58 16.50 -7.61
C ASP A 107 1.40 16.60 -6.31
N THR A 108 1.04 17.55 -5.44
CA THR A 108 1.69 17.70 -4.12
C THR A 108 1.42 16.49 -3.24
N ALA A 109 0.16 16.05 -3.14
CA ALA A 109 -0.20 14.85 -2.38
C ALA A 109 0.51 13.58 -2.91
N LEU A 110 0.66 13.46 -4.24
CA LEU A 110 1.39 12.36 -4.85
C LEU A 110 2.89 12.40 -4.55
N ALA A 111 3.51 13.59 -4.56
CA ALA A 111 4.91 13.77 -4.21
C ALA A 111 5.20 13.42 -2.74
N GLU A 112 4.31 13.83 -1.82
CA GLU A 112 4.38 13.48 -0.40
C GLU A 112 4.22 11.96 -0.20
N ALA A 113 3.22 11.35 -0.83
CA ALA A 113 3.01 9.90 -0.76
C ALA A 113 4.21 9.10 -1.29
N ARG A 114 4.85 9.55 -2.38
CA ARG A 114 6.07 8.93 -2.91
C ARG A 114 7.25 9.05 -1.95
N THR A 115 7.43 10.21 -1.33
CA THR A 115 8.47 10.42 -0.30
C THR A 115 8.24 9.51 0.90
N ALA A 116 7.00 9.41 1.39
CA ALA A 116 6.64 8.53 2.49
C ALA A 116 6.88 7.04 2.14
N ALA A 117 6.51 6.61 0.93
CA ALA A 117 6.74 5.25 0.47
C ALA A 117 8.25 4.90 0.38
N ALA A 118 9.07 5.84 -0.11
CA ALA A 118 10.52 5.68 -0.12
C ALA A 118 11.10 5.57 1.31
N GLY A 119 10.59 6.39 2.26
CA GLY A 119 10.96 6.32 3.67
C GLY A 119 10.62 4.96 4.30
N LEU A 120 9.44 4.41 4.00
CA LEU A 120 9.02 3.09 4.49
C LEU A 120 9.93 1.97 3.94
N ALA A 121 10.29 2.02 2.67
CA ALA A 121 11.20 1.04 2.07
C ALA A 121 12.59 1.06 2.74
N ALA A 122 13.13 2.26 3.01
CA ALA A 122 14.39 2.43 3.72
C ALA A 122 14.31 1.91 5.16
N ALA A 123 13.26 2.25 5.90
CA ALA A 123 13.03 1.74 7.26
C ALA A 123 12.92 0.20 7.29
N GLY A 124 12.24 -0.40 6.31
CA GLY A 124 12.15 -1.85 6.17
C GLY A 124 13.51 -2.54 5.90
N GLN A 125 14.40 -1.89 5.14
CA GLN A 125 15.78 -2.38 4.97
C GLN A 125 16.59 -2.28 6.26
N GLN A 126 16.44 -1.20 7.02
CA GLN A 126 17.11 -1.03 8.31
C GLN A 126 16.63 -2.06 9.33
N LEU A 127 15.32 -2.34 9.40
CA LEU A 127 14.77 -3.36 10.29
C LEU A 127 15.36 -4.74 9.99
N ARG A 128 15.36 -5.17 8.71
CA ARG A 128 15.96 -6.46 8.33
C ARG A 128 17.43 -6.56 8.71
N ALA A 129 18.20 -5.49 8.52
CA ALA A 129 19.60 -5.46 8.92
C ALA A 129 19.77 -5.58 10.45
N LEU A 130 18.88 -4.98 11.24
CA LEU A 130 18.88 -5.10 12.70
C LEU A 130 18.47 -6.50 13.16
N GLU A 131 17.47 -7.12 12.52
CA GLU A 131 17.05 -8.50 12.80
C GLU A 131 18.20 -9.49 12.56
N THR A 132 18.89 -9.38 11.42
CA THR A 132 20.07 -10.22 11.14
C THR A 132 21.18 -10.03 12.17
N ARG A 133 21.42 -8.79 12.63
CA ARG A 133 22.41 -8.51 13.68
C ARG A 133 22.00 -9.08 15.03
N ALA A 134 20.73 -8.98 15.39
CA ALA A 134 20.21 -9.52 16.64
C ALA A 134 20.30 -11.05 16.68
N GLU A 135 19.97 -11.72 15.57
CA GLU A 135 20.13 -13.16 15.44
C GLU A 135 21.61 -13.58 15.56
N ALA A 136 22.52 -12.87 14.90
CA ALA A 136 23.96 -13.12 15.01
C ALA A 136 24.47 -12.90 16.45
N ALA A 137 24.01 -11.86 17.14
CA ALA A 137 24.34 -11.61 18.54
C ALA A 137 23.82 -12.71 19.46
N GLY A 138 22.60 -13.20 19.23
CA GLY A 138 22.03 -14.34 19.98
C GLY A 138 22.84 -15.63 19.78
N ARG A 139 23.26 -15.92 18.54
CA ARG A 139 24.15 -17.06 18.26
C ARG A 139 25.53 -16.92 18.90
N LEU A 140 26.09 -15.72 18.91
CA LEU A 140 27.37 -15.45 19.59
C LEU A 140 27.26 -15.73 21.09
N ALA A 141 26.24 -15.19 21.76
CA ALA A 141 26.04 -15.42 23.18
C ALA A 141 25.86 -16.90 23.53
N ALA A 142 25.15 -17.67 22.69
CA ALA A 142 25.02 -19.11 22.87
C ALA A 142 26.37 -19.84 22.71
N LEU A 143 27.17 -19.46 21.70
CA LEU A 143 28.50 -20.03 21.48
C LEU A 143 29.48 -19.69 22.60
N GLU A 144 29.43 -18.48 23.16
CA GLU A 144 30.26 -18.07 24.30
C GLU A 144 29.98 -18.93 25.53
N LEU A 145 28.72 -19.28 25.79
CA LEU A 145 28.35 -20.20 26.88
C LEU A 145 28.90 -21.60 26.63
N THR A 146 28.69 -22.16 25.44
CA THR A 146 29.21 -23.49 25.09
C THR A 146 30.74 -23.52 25.16
N LEU A 147 31.42 -22.48 24.68
CA LEU A 147 32.88 -22.39 24.77
C LEU A 147 33.35 -22.37 26.23
N ALA A 148 32.67 -21.61 27.09
CA ALA A 148 32.99 -21.57 28.52
C ALA A 148 32.80 -22.93 29.21
N GLU A 149 31.75 -23.68 28.84
CA GLU A 149 31.51 -25.04 29.33
C GLU A 149 32.61 -26.01 28.88
N GLN A 150 32.96 -26.00 27.58
CA GLN A 150 34.04 -26.83 27.03
C GLN A 150 35.40 -26.50 27.65
N ASP A 151 35.72 -25.20 27.81
CA ASP A 151 36.96 -24.74 28.46
C ASP A 151 37.05 -25.21 29.92
N ALA A 152 35.93 -25.17 30.65
CA ALA A 152 35.88 -25.65 32.03
C ALA A 152 36.10 -27.18 32.11
N ALA A 153 35.42 -27.94 31.25
CA ALA A 153 35.57 -29.40 31.18
C ALA A 153 37.00 -29.81 30.79
N MET A 154 37.61 -29.10 29.83
CA MET A 154 39.01 -29.31 29.45
C MET A 154 39.96 -29.09 30.64
N ARG A 155 39.81 -27.97 31.37
CA ARG A 155 40.66 -27.67 32.53
C ARG A 155 40.52 -28.74 33.60
N GLU A 156 39.30 -29.16 33.93
CA GLU A 156 39.06 -30.23 34.90
C GLU A 156 39.69 -31.56 34.49
N ALA A 157 39.60 -31.93 33.20
CA ALA A 157 40.20 -33.15 32.68
C ALA A 157 41.74 -33.10 32.73
N ILE A 158 42.34 -31.95 32.40
CA ILE A 158 43.78 -31.72 32.52
C ILE A 158 44.23 -31.84 33.99
N ASP A 159 43.57 -31.13 34.90
CA ASP A 159 43.92 -31.13 36.33
C ASP A 159 43.79 -32.54 36.93
N THR A 160 42.73 -33.26 36.56
CA THR A 160 42.50 -34.65 37.00
C THR A 160 43.59 -35.60 36.49
N HIS A 161 43.93 -35.50 35.20
CA HIS A 161 44.99 -36.33 34.62
C HIS A 161 46.35 -36.02 35.25
N GLN A 162 46.71 -34.75 35.46
CA GLN A 162 47.96 -34.36 36.10
C GLN A 162 48.07 -34.87 37.54
N ARG A 163 46.98 -34.79 38.31
CA ARG A 163 46.92 -35.34 39.67
C ARG A 163 47.15 -36.86 39.67
N LEU A 164 46.45 -37.60 38.80
CA LEU A 164 46.56 -39.06 38.74
C LEU A 164 47.90 -39.53 38.15
N GLU A 165 48.50 -38.75 37.25
CA GLU A 165 49.87 -38.98 36.78
C GLU A 165 50.87 -38.85 37.95
N TYR A 166 50.73 -37.82 38.78
CA TYR A 166 51.56 -37.64 39.97
C TYR A 166 51.36 -38.79 40.98
N GLU A 167 50.12 -39.19 41.26
CA GLU A 167 49.81 -40.33 42.15
C GLU A 167 50.41 -41.64 41.65
N TYR A 168 50.32 -41.91 40.33
CA TYR A 168 50.96 -43.08 39.71
C TYR A 168 52.49 -43.03 39.84
N GLN A 169 53.11 -41.87 39.60
CA GLN A 169 54.57 -41.72 39.75
C GLN A 169 55.02 -41.94 41.19
N GLN A 170 54.28 -41.40 42.17
CA GLN A 170 54.54 -41.63 43.60
C GLN A 170 54.41 -43.12 43.98
N ALA A 171 53.36 -43.80 43.51
CA ALA A 171 53.17 -45.23 43.74
C ALA A 171 54.30 -46.08 43.13
N MET A 172 54.74 -45.73 41.91
CA MET A 172 55.89 -46.36 41.25
C MET A 172 57.19 -46.15 42.02
N GLU A 173 57.46 -44.92 42.48
CA GLU A 173 58.66 -44.58 43.25
C GLU A 173 58.68 -45.31 44.60
N ALA A 174 57.56 -45.33 45.33
CA ALA A 174 57.40 -46.05 46.59
C ALA A 174 57.64 -47.55 46.43
N ARG A 175 57.07 -48.17 45.38
CA ARG A 175 57.27 -49.59 45.09
C ARG A 175 58.73 -49.89 44.72
N LEU A 176 59.36 -49.06 43.87
CA LEU A 176 60.78 -49.20 43.54
C LEU A 176 61.66 -49.09 44.80
N GLY A 177 61.33 -48.18 45.71
CA GLY A 177 61.98 -48.02 47.01
C GLY A 177 61.79 -49.22 47.95
N ASN A 178 60.75 -50.03 47.76
CA ASN A 178 60.42 -51.21 48.56
C ASN A 178 60.80 -52.55 47.88
N MET A 179 61.27 -52.53 46.63
CA MET A 179 61.52 -53.73 45.82
C MET A 179 62.48 -54.73 46.47
N ALA A 180 63.50 -54.24 47.18
CA ALA A 180 64.44 -55.10 47.89
C ALA A 180 63.76 -55.88 49.04
N ALA A 181 62.81 -55.24 49.74
CA ALA A 181 62.03 -55.89 50.79
C ALA A 181 60.99 -56.87 50.22
N GLU A 182 60.35 -56.54 49.09
CA GLU A 182 59.46 -57.47 48.37
C GLU A 182 60.21 -58.74 47.94
N LEU A 183 61.40 -58.59 47.35
CA LEU A 183 62.25 -59.72 46.96
C LEU A 183 62.68 -60.52 48.18
N ALA A 184 63.11 -59.86 49.27
CA ALA A 184 63.51 -60.52 50.50
C ALA A 184 62.38 -61.35 51.13
N ALA A 185 61.14 -60.86 51.09
CA ALA A 185 59.96 -61.57 51.60
C ALA A 185 59.65 -62.86 50.80
N SER A 186 60.09 -62.94 49.54
CA SER A 186 59.88 -64.12 48.67
C SER A 186 60.96 -65.20 48.82
N LEU A 187 62.05 -64.93 49.55
CA LEU A 187 63.15 -65.88 49.73
C LEU A 187 62.79 -66.97 50.74
N ALA A 188 62.87 -68.23 50.31
CA ALA A 188 62.83 -69.38 51.21
C ALA A 188 64.22 -69.65 51.80
N ASP A 189 64.26 -70.11 53.06
CA ASP A 189 65.52 -70.36 53.75
C ASP A 189 66.37 -71.43 53.04
N GLY A 190 67.63 -71.10 52.76
CA GLY A 190 68.56 -71.94 51.98
C GLY A 190 68.35 -71.97 50.46
N ALA A 191 67.33 -71.31 49.91
CA ALA A 191 67.15 -71.19 48.47
C ALA A 191 68.10 -70.15 47.86
N ALA A 192 68.57 -70.38 46.62
CA ALA A 192 69.40 -69.43 45.91
C ALA A 192 68.61 -68.17 45.57
N CYS A 193 69.12 -67.00 45.96
CA CYS A 193 68.51 -65.72 45.63
C CYS A 193 68.43 -65.51 44.11
N PRO A 194 67.29 -65.12 43.54
CA PRO A 194 67.12 -64.98 42.10
C PRO A 194 67.93 -63.83 41.48
N VAL A 195 68.44 -62.89 42.31
CA VAL A 195 69.22 -61.75 41.84
C VAL A 195 70.72 -62.05 41.78
N CYS A 196 71.27 -62.70 42.81
CA CYS A 196 72.72 -62.91 42.95
C CYS A 196 73.15 -64.39 43.05
N GLY A 197 72.21 -65.33 43.19
CA GLY A 197 72.48 -66.76 43.31
C GLY A 197 72.94 -67.25 44.69
N SER A 198 73.10 -66.36 45.68
CA SER A 198 73.55 -66.74 47.03
C SER A 198 72.47 -67.52 47.81
N PRO A 199 72.83 -68.59 48.56
CA PRO A 199 71.90 -69.29 49.44
C PRO A 199 71.66 -68.60 50.80
N GLY A 200 72.29 -67.44 51.05
CA GLY A 200 72.12 -66.69 52.30
C GLY A 200 72.47 -65.21 52.19
N HIS A 201 71.77 -64.38 52.96
CA HIS A 201 71.97 -62.93 53.07
C HIS A 201 72.09 -62.50 54.55
N PRO A 202 73.12 -61.72 54.93
CA PRO A 202 73.37 -61.36 56.34
C PRO A 202 72.42 -60.30 56.90
N ALA A 203 71.76 -59.50 56.05
CA ALA A 203 70.76 -58.52 56.45
C ALA A 203 69.70 -58.41 55.35
N LEU A 204 68.52 -59.00 55.58
CA LEU A 204 67.39 -58.88 54.68
C LEU A 204 66.77 -57.49 54.80
N ALA A 205 66.33 -56.93 53.66
CA ALA A 205 65.61 -55.67 53.66
C ALA A 205 64.22 -55.86 54.28
N HIS A 206 63.77 -54.87 55.06
CA HIS A 206 62.45 -54.84 55.65
C HIS A 206 61.52 -53.88 54.90
N PRO A 207 60.21 -54.15 54.84
CA PRO A 207 59.25 -53.25 54.22
C PRO A 207 59.32 -51.85 54.85
N ARG A 208 59.21 -50.83 54.00
CA ARG A 208 59.09 -49.44 54.44
C ARG A 208 57.66 -49.12 54.88
N ASP A 209 57.48 -48.08 55.69
CA ASP A 209 56.15 -47.65 56.15
C ASP A 209 55.28 -47.09 55.00
N ASP A 210 55.92 -46.62 53.93
CA ASP A 210 55.31 -46.12 52.69
C ASP A 210 55.24 -47.19 51.59
N ALA A 211 55.36 -48.48 51.93
CA ALA A 211 55.34 -49.57 50.96
C ALA A 211 54.01 -49.64 50.19
N VAL A 212 54.09 -49.62 48.86
CA VAL A 212 52.96 -49.78 47.94
C VAL A 212 53.09 -51.11 47.21
N SER A 213 51.99 -51.84 47.11
CA SER A 213 51.91 -53.14 46.43
C SER A 213 51.85 -53.03 44.90
N ALA A 214 52.15 -54.14 44.22
CA ALA A 214 51.99 -54.22 42.76
C ALA A 214 50.55 -53.97 42.29
N GLU A 215 49.56 -54.38 43.09
CA GLU A 215 48.13 -54.19 42.80
C GLU A 215 47.73 -52.72 42.90
N GLU A 216 48.23 -52.00 43.92
CA GLU A 216 47.99 -50.55 44.08
C GLU A 216 48.62 -49.73 42.94
N VAL A 217 49.82 -50.11 42.48
CA VAL A 217 50.44 -49.50 41.30
C VAL A 217 49.61 -49.71 40.03
N GLU A 218 49.09 -50.92 39.81
CA GLU A 218 48.24 -51.20 38.64
C GLU A 218 46.89 -50.47 38.72
N GLN A 219 46.32 -50.32 39.93
CA GLN A 219 45.14 -49.49 40.15
C GLN A 219 45.40 -48.01 39.82
N ALA A 220 46.52 -47.44 40.30
CA ALA A 220 46.91 -46.07 40.00
C ALA A 220 47.14 -45.87 38.50
N ARG A 221 47.76 -46.85 37.83
CA ARG A 221 47.94 -46.87 36.38
C ARG A 221 46.61 -46.85 35.63
N ALA A 222 45.68 -47.71 36.01
CA ALA A 222 44.36 -47.80 35.38
C ALA A 222 43.57 -46.48 35.55
N GLN A 223 43.65 -45.85 36.72
CA GLN A 223 43.02 -44.55 36.97
C GLN A 223 43.64 -43.43 36.12
N ARG A 224 44.97 -43.37 36.04
CA ARG A 224 45.69 -42.43 35.16
C ARG A 224 45.28 -42.62 33.70
N ASP A 225 45.26 -43.85 33.21
CA ASP A 225 44.94 -44.17 31.81
C ASP A 225 43.49 -43.76 31.48
N ALA A 226 42.55 -43.99 32.40
CA ALA A 226 41.17 -43.51 32.26
C ALA A 226 41.10 -41.97 32.20
N ALA A 227 41.86 -41.27 33.04
CA ALA A 227 41.91 -39.81 33.02
C ALA A 227 42.61 -39.23 31.79
N GLN A 228 43.62 -39.93 31.25
CA GLN A 228 44.23 -39.56 29.98
C GLN A 228 43.20 -39.66 28.84
N ALA A 229 42.44 -40.76 28.78
CA ALA A 229 41.38 -40.91 27.79
C ALA A 229 40.29 -39.83 27.92
N ALA A 230 39.91 -39.47 29.15
CA ALA A 230 38.95 -38.38 29.39
C ALA A 230 39.49 -37.01 28.92
N ARG A 231 40.78 -36.73 29.14
CA ARG A 231 41.45 -35.51 28.64
C ARG A 231 41.49 -35.48 27.11
N GLU A 232 41.86 -36.59 26.47
CA GLU A 232 41.89 -36.69 25.00
C GLU A 232 40.49 -36.48 24.39
N GLN A 233 39.44 -36.97 25.07
CA GLN A 233 38.05 -36.72 24.66
C GLN A 233 37.65 -35.26 24.81
N ALA A 234 38.04 -34.60 25.91
CA ALA A 234 37.77 -33.17 26.11
C ALA A 234 38.54 -32.29 25.10
N GLU A 235 39.70 -32.74 24.62
CA GLU A 235 40.49 -32.06 23.58
C GLU A 235 39.94 -32.22 22.17
N ALA A 236 39.20 -33.29 21.91
CA ALA A 236 38.57 -33.55 20.63
C ALA A 236 37.14 -32.96 20.50
N ALA A 237 36.55 -32.44 21.59
CA ALA A 237 35.17 -31.97 21.68
C ALA A 237 35.02 -30.46 21.49
#